data_AF-A0A845ZVI9-F1
#
_entry.id   AF-A0A845ZVI9-F1
#
_cell.length_a   1.000
_cell.length_b   1.000
_cell.length_c   1.000
_cell.angle_alpha   90.00
_cell.angle_beta   90.00
_cell.angle_gamma   90.00
#
_symmetry.space_group_name_H-M   'P 1'
#
loop_
_entity.id
_entity.type
_entity.pdbx_description
1 polymer ?
#
loop_
_entity_poly.entity_id
_entity_poly.type
_entity_poly.pdbx_seq_one_letter_code
_entity_poly.pdbx_strand_id
1 'polypeptide(L)'
;YAMDRDRRWERISKAYEVITQDGPGNAISAAEFLKESYESDITDEFILPTRLTPGAVTAGDGVIFFNFRPDRARQLTQALVDPNFDGFEREQIKPLTFATFTQYDPNFPVLVAFEPQNLTNILGEVIAQHGLRQFRTAETEKYAHVTYFFNGGLEVPFEGEDRELVQSPMVATYDKAPAMSAKEVTNEVIAAIEKRIYSLVVINYANTDMVGHTGNVEACIKAVETVDRCLGRLIDRIIKVGGTTLITADHGNAETMRDETGNPWTAHTTNPVPFILVEGEKLKIPGHGTEVALRCDGCLADIAPTILEILQLPQPKEMTGRSMIQPAELEVRNNRTPVRVSL
;
A
#
# COMPACT_ATOMS: atom_id res chain seq x y z
N TYR A 1 4.29 -3.19 -29.56
CA TYR A 1 5.03 -2.08 -30.21
C TYR A 1 5.04 -0.80 -29.39
N ALA A 2 3.88 -0.17 -29.12
CA ALA A 2 3.80 1.14 -28.44
C ALA A 2 4.08 1.14 -26.91
N MET A 3 4.17 -0.05 -26.28
CA MET A 3 4.25 -0.24 -24.82
C MET A 3 5.42 -1.15 -24.41
N ASP A 4 6.53 -1.09 -25.16
CA ASP A 4 7.77 -1.78 -24.76
C ASP A 4 8.38 -1.14 -23.51
N ARG A 5 9.07 -1.94 -22.69
CA ARG A 5 9.77 -1.49 -21.48
C ARG A 5 11.22 -1.98 -21.37
N ASP A 6 11.70 -2.71 -22.38
CA ASP A 6 13.00 -3.39 -22.40
C ASP A 6 14.04 -2.66 -23.29
N ARG A 7 13.80 -1.38 -23.58
CA ARG A 7 14.56 -0.53 -24.51
C ARG A 7 14.70 -1.11 -25.92
N ARG A 8 13.68 -1.84 -26.38
CA ARG A 8 13.59 -2.34 -27.75
C ARG A 8 13.05 -1.25 -28.68
N TRP A 9 13.92 -0.29 -28.95
CA TRP A 9 13.63 0.92 -29.72
C TRP A 9 13.17 0.66 -31.16
N GLU A 10 13.52 -0.49 -31.73
CA GLU A 10 13.00 -0.96 -33.03
C GLU A 10 11.48 -1.20 -33.01
N ARG A 11 10.90 -1.44 -31.83
CA ARG A 11 9.45 -1.59 -31.66
C ARG A 11 8.77 -0.26 -31.44
N ILE A 12 9.41 0.62 -30.68
CA ILE A 12 8.90 1.97 -30.39
C ILE A 12 8.90 2.81 -31.66
N SER A 13 9.97 2.76 -32.47
CA SER A 13 10.08 3.48 -33.75
C SER A 13 8.92 3.18 -34.68
N LYS A 14 8.52 1.92 -34.84
CA LYS A 14 7.33 1.55 -35.66
C LYS A 14 6.05 2.25 -35.20
N ALA A 15 5.83 2.34 -33.89
CA ALA A 15 4.67 3.06 -33.36
C ALA A 15 4.82 4.58 -33.54
N TYR A 16 6.02 5.09 -33.30
CA TYR A 16 6.36 6.50 -33.44
C TYR A 16 6.15 7.00 -34.88
N GLU A 17 6.61 6.25 -35.89
CA GLU A 17 6.45 6.58 -37.31
C GLU A 17 4.96 6.71 -37.67
N VAL A 18 4.13 5.74 -37.28
CA VAL A 18 2.68 5.78 -37.50
C VAL A 18 1.99 6.90 -36.71
N ILE A 19 2.56 7.39 -35.63
CA ILE A 19 2.01 8.54 -34.90
C ILE A 19 2.39 9.87 -35.56
N THR A 20 3.62 9.98 -36.07
CA THR A 20 4.27 11.26 -36.39
C THR A 20 4.42 11.57 -37.88
N GLN A 21 4.46 10.55 -38.75
CA GLN A 21 4.62 10.75 -40.19
C GLN A 21 3.27 10.81 -40.90
N ASP A 22 2.98 11.88 -41.62
CA ASP A 22 1.72 11.99 -42.37
C ASP A 22 1.60 10.90 -43.44
N GLY A 23 0.37 10.46 -43.71
CA GLY A 23 0.10 9.42 -44.70
C GLY A 23 -1.39 9.19 -44.92
N PRO A 24 -1.80 8.51 -46.00
CA PRO A 24 -3.20 8.38 -46.39
C PRO A 24 -4.02 7.39 -45.53
N GLY A 25 -3.36 6.52 -44.79
CA GLY A 25 -4.00 5.35 -44.17
C GLY A 25 -4.51 4.33 -45.20
N ASN A 26 -5.11 3.25 -44.73
CA ASN A 26 -5.66 2.18 -45.59
C ASN A 26 -7.19 2.25 -45.78
N ALA A 27 -7.86 3.23 -45.15
CA ALA A 27 -9.29 3.50 -45.30
C ALA A 27 -10.24 2.34 -44.94
N ILE A 28 -9.77 1.36 -44.15
CA ILE A 28 -10.62 0.30 -43.56
C ILE A 28 -10.97 0.64 -42.11
N SER A 29 -12.05 0.07 -41.60
CA SER A 29 -12.41 0.21 -40.20
C SER A 29 -11.44 -0.55 -39.29
N ALA A 30 -11.33 -0.12 -38.03
CA ALA A 30 -10.52 -0.84 -37.04
C ALA A 30 -10.98 -2.29 -36.86
N ALA A 31 -12.29 -2.54 -36.92
CA ALA A 31 -12.85 -3.89 -36.78
C ALA A 31 -12.46 -4.80 -37.95
N GLU A 32 -12.47 -4.29 -39.19
CA GLU A 32 -12.00 -5.03 -40.36
C GLU A 32 -10.51 -5.33 -40.26
N PHE A 33 -9.69 -4.35 -39.88
CA PHE A 33 -8.26 -4.53 -39.70
C PHE A 33 -7.92 -5.59 -38.63
N LEU A 34 -8.62 -5.56 -37.48
CA LEU A 34 -8.44 -6.57 -36.44
C LEU A 34 -8.81 -7.97 -36.93
N LYS A 35 -9.90 -8.09 -37.70
CA LYS A 35 -10.31 -9.37 -38.29
C LYS A 35 -9.25 -9.93 -39.24
N GLU A 36 -8.72 -9.12 -40.15
CA GLU A 36 -7.64 -9.53 -41.07
C GLU A 36 -6.36 -9.96 -40.32
N SER A 37 -6.03 -9.26 -39.24
CA SER A 37 -4.91 -9.61 -38.36
C SER A 37 -5.12 -10.99 -37.72
N TYR A 38 -6.32 -11.27 -37.21
CA TYR A 38 -6.66 -12.56 -36.60
C TYR A 38 -6.70 -13.70 -37.63
N GLU A 39 -7.16 -13.44 -38.86
CA GLU A 39 -7.09 -14.41 -39.97
C GLU A 39 -5.64 -14.75 -40.35
N SER A 40 -4.68 -13.90 -39.97
CA SER A 40 -3.24 -14.10 -40.17
C SER A 40 -2.51 -14.58 -38.90
N ASP A 41 -3.23 -15.08 -37.90
CA ASP A 41 -2.71 -15.55 -36.60
C ASP A 41 -1.93 -14.46 -35.80
N ILE A 42 -2.14 -13.17 -36.09
CA ILE A 42 -1.54 -12.05 -35.35
C ILE A 42 -2.57 -11.53 -34.35
N THR A 43 -2.33 -11.80 -33.06
CA THR A 43 -3.19 -11.39 -31.95
C THR A 43 -2.87 -9.98 -31.43
N ASP A 44 -3.76 -9.43 -30.58
CA ASP A 44 -3.81 -8.04 -30.09
C ASP A 44 -2.44 -7.43 -29.71
N GLU A 45 -1.60 -8.18 -28.99
CA GLU A 45 -0.29 -7.71 -28.52
C GLU A 45 0.71 -7.49 -29.67
N PHE A 46 0.55 -8.22 -30.77
CA PHE A 46 1.50 -8.33 -31.87
C PHE A 46 1.06 -7.65 -33.17
N ILE A 47 -0.10 -7.00 -33.15
CA ILE A 47 -0.59 -6.18 -34.27
C ILE A 47 0.44 -5.10 -34.58
N LEU A 48 0.84 -5.02 -35.85
CA LEU A 48 1.75 -3.97 -36.33
C LEU A 48 1.08 -2.60 -36.25
N PRO A 49 1.80 -1.55 -35.79
CA PRO A 49 1.29 -0.18 -35.85
C PRO A 49 0.82 0.15 -37.26
N THR A 50 -0.43 0.61 -37.39
CA THR A 50 -1.09 0.82 -38.69
C THR A 50 -1.94 2.09 -38.67
N ARG A 51 -1.85 2.87 -39.74
CA ARG A 51 -2.67 4.07 -39.97
C ARG A 51 -3.97 3.69 -40.67
N LEU A 52 -5.11 3.93 -40.03
CA LEU A 52 -6.43 3.68 -40.61
C LEU A 52 -6.96 4.90 -41.39
N THR A 53 -6.76 6.10 -40.84
CA THR A 53 -7.21 7.38 -41.43
C THR A 53 -6.04 8.30 -41.74
N PRO A 54 -6.18 9.23 -42.70
CA PRO A 54 -5.17 10.25 -42.95
C PRO A 54 -4.82 11.10 -41.74
N GLY A 55 -3.62 11.71 -41.76
CA GLY A 55 -3.15 12.65 -40.77
C GLY A 55 -2.02 12.10 -39.90
N ALA A 56 -1.45 12.96 -39.06
CA ALA A 56 -0.44 12.61 -38.06
C ALA A 56 -0.55 13.59 -36.90
N VAL A 57 0.15 13.30 -35.80
CA VAL A 57 0.41 14.31 -34.78
C VAL A 57 1.41 15.32 -35.35
N THR A 58 1.06 16.59 -35.31
CA THR A 58 1.83 17.69 -35.89
C THR A 58 2.10 18.81 -34.88
N ALA A 59 2.91 19.78 -35.30
CA ALA A 59 3.24 20.93 -34.47
C ALA A 59 1.97 21.73 -34.13
N GLY A 60 1.72 21.95 -32.84
CA GLY A 60 0.54 22.63 -32.31
C GLY A 60 -0.53 21.71 -31.73
N ASP A 61 -0.44 20.40 -31.97
CA ASP A 61 -1.41 19.44 -31.44
C ASP A 61 -1.26 19.20 -29.92
N GLY A 62 -2.32 18.62 -29.34
CA GLY A 62 -2.37 18.13 -27.98
C GLY A 62 -2.52 16.62 -27.94
N VAL A 63 -1.73 15.93 -27.11
CA VAL A 63 -1.81 14.48 -26.89
C VAL A 63 -2.08 14.21 -25.41
N ILE A 64 -3.06 13.35 -25.14
CA ILE A 64 -3.32 12.81 -23.80
C ILE A 64 -2.99 11.32 -23.82
N PHE A 65 -1.95 10.93 -23.08
CA PHE A 65 -1.63 9.53 -22.85
C PHE A 65 -2.33 9.08 -21.56
N PHE A 66 -3.46 8.38 -21.72
CA PHE A 66 -4.35 8.02 -20.62
C PHE A 66 -3.88 6.83 -19.76
N ASN A 67 -2.73 6.22 -20.06
CA ASN A 67 -2.18 5.18 -19.22
C ASN A 67 -1.83 5.76 -17.83
N PHE A 68 -2.09 5.01 -16.77
CA PHE A 68 -1.72 5.44 -15.41
C PHE A 68 -0.51 4.67 -14.86
N ARG A 69 -0.10 3.60 -15.55
CA ARG A 69 1.04 2.76 -15.14
C ARG A 69 2.31 3.20 -15.91
N PRO A 70 3.36 3.63 -15.21
CA PRO A 70 4.48 4.33 -15.84
C PRO A 70 5.44 3.42 -16.62
N ASP A 71 5.60 2.15 -16.21
CA ASP A 71 6.67 1.27 -16.71
C ASP A 71 6.68 1.07 -18.23
N ARG A 72 5.50 0.89 -18.84
CA ARG A 72 5.35 0.69 -20.30
C ARG A 72 5.01 1.96 -21.07
N ALA A 73 4.57 3.02 -20.40
CA ALA A 73 4.23 4.29 -21.04
C ALA A 73 5.45 5.19 -21.24
N ARG A 74 6.53 4.95 -20.48
CA ARG A 74 7.73 5.80 -20.44
C ARG A 74 8.44 5.91 -21.79
N GLN A 75 8.67 4.80 -22.49
CA GLN A 75 9.51 4.80 -23.69
C GLN A 75 8.91 5.59 -24.86
N LEU A 76 7.62 5.38 -25.16
CA LEU A 76 6.96 6.12 -26.23
C LEU A 76 6.82 7.60 -25.87
N THR A 77 6.54 7.90 -24.59
CA THR A 77 6.53 9.28 -24.10
C THR A 77 7.89 9.94 -24.32
N GLN A 78 8.98 9.28 -23.91
CA GLN A 78 10.35 9.75 -24.13
C GLN A 78 10.62 10.02 -25.61
N ALA A 79 10.27 9.09 -26.49
CA ALA A 79 10.41 9.24 -27.93
C ALA A 79 9.60 10.42 -28.50
N LEU A 80 8.53 10.88 -27.86
CA LEU A 80 7.75 12.04 -28.32
C LEU A 80 8.30 13.35 -27.76
N VAL A 81 8.60 13.41 -26.46
CA VAL A 81 8.81 14.68 -25.74
C VAL A 81 10.24 15.00 -25.33
N ASP A 82 11.12 14.00 -25.20
CA ASP A 82 12.48 14.21 -24.66
C ASP A 82 13.42 14.80 -25.73
N PRO A 83 13.92 16.04 -25.58
CA PRO A 83 14.82 16.66 -26.54
C PRO A 83 16.18 15.95 -26.67
N ASN A 84 16.56 15.13 -25.68
CA ASN A 84 17.83 14.39 -25.66
C ASN A 84 17.65 12.92 -26.04
N PHE A 85 16.50 12.53 -26.61
CA PHE A 85 16.23 11.16 -27.02
C PHE A 85 17.24 10.67 -28.07
N ASP A 86 17.87 9.51 -27.81
CA ASP A 86 18.90 8.89 -28.64
C ASP A 86 18.59 7.43 -29.05
N GLY A 87 17.38 6.93 -28.78
CA GLY A 87 17.01 5.54 -29.04
C GLY A 87 16.86 5.17 -30.52
N PHE A 88 16.58 6.16 -31.39
CA PHE A 88 16.56 6.06 -32.85
C PHE A 88 16.51 7.47 -33.48
N GLU A 89 16.84 7.59 -34.77
CA GLU A 89 16.74 8.85 -35.51
C GLU A 89 15.27 9.28 -35.67
N ARG A 90 14.97 10.52 -35.27
CA ARG A 90 13.62 11.08 -35.34
C ARG A 90 13.65 12.60 -35.51
N GLU A 91 12.55 13.15 -36.04
CA GLU A 91 12.26 14.58 -35.97
C GLU A 91 11.35 14.88 -34.78
N GLN A 92 11.79 15.74 -33.86
CA GLN A 92 10.97 16.11 -32.72
C GLN A 92 9.88 17.11 -33.13
N ILE A 93 8.62 16.76 -32.85
CA ILE A 93 7.47 17.64 -33.07
C ILE A 93 7.52 18.79 -32.05
N LYS A 94 7.60 20.03 -32.53
CA LYS A 94 7.61 21.24 -31.70
C LYS A 94 6.78 22.37 -32.34
N PRO A 95 5.89 23.05 -31.59
CA PRO A 95 5.47 22.73 -30.22
C PRO A 95 4.56 21.49 -30.19
N LEU A 96 4.58 20.72 -29.09
CA LEU A 96 3.65 19.62 -28.83
C LEU A 96 3.19 19.71 -27.37
N THR A 97 1.89 19.82 -27.13
CA THR A 97 1.36 19.75 -25.76
C THR A 97 1.12 18.30 -25.41
N PHE A 98 1.80 17.78 -24.40
CA PHE A 98 1.68 16.39 -24.00
C PHE A 98 1.25 16.28 -22.55
N ALA A 99 0.13 15.61 -22.30
CA ALA A 99 -0.38 15.32 -20.97
C ALA A 99 -0.36 13.81 -20.71
N THR A 100 0.12 13.41 -19.55
CA THR A 100 0.08 12.03 -19.06
C THR A 100 -0.95 11.91 -17.94
N PHE A 101 -1.56 10.73 -17.79
CA PHE A 101 -2.51 10.53 -16.69
C PHE A 101 -1.79 10.59 -15.33
N THR A 102 -0.65 9.91 -15.19
CA THR A 102 0.21 9.96 -14.00
C THR A 102 1.63 10.36 -14.37
N GLN A 103 2.49 10.61 -13.36
CA GLN A 103 3.90 10.91 -13.61
C GLN A 103 4.65 9.64 -14.06
N TYR A 104 5.08 9.61 -15.33
CA TYR A 104 5.89 8.49 -15.86
C TYR A 104 7.38 8.61 -15.54
N ASP A 105 7.90 9.83 -15.59
CA ASP A 105 9.26 10.22 -15.23
C ASP A 105 9.24 11.69 -14.79
N PRO A 106 9.87 12.07 -13.67
CA PRO A 106 9.91 13.45 -13.19
C PRO A 106 10.65 14.41 -14.14
N ASN A 107 11.49 13.90 -15.05
CA ASN A 107 12.30 14.73 -15.94
C ASN A 107 11.61 15.04 -17.28
N PHE A 108 10.46 14.41 -17.56
CA PHE A 108 9.76 14.64 -18.83
C PHE A 108 9.06 16.00 -18.83
N PRO A 109 9.19 16.80 -19.92
CA PRO A 109 8.53 18.09 -20.04
C PRO A 109 7.05 17.92 -20.45
N VAL A 110 6.24 17.32 -19.56
CA VAL A 110 4.81 16.99 -19.79
C VAL A 110 3.93 17.56 -18.70
N LEU A 111 2.64 17.72 -19.01
CA LEU A 111 1.61 17.98 -18.01
C LEU A 111 1.20 16.64 -17.37
N VAL A 112 0.93 16.63 -16.06
CA VAL A 112 0.47 15.43 -15.35
C VAL A 112 -0.95 15.67 -14.84
N ALA A 113 -1.91 14.85 -15.26
CA ALA A 113 -3.32 15.03 -14.90
C ALA A 113 -3.60 14.69 -13.42
N PHE A 114 -2.98 13.61 -12.93
CA PHE A 114 -3.05 13.15 -11.54
C PHE A 114 -1.63 13.12 -10.97
N GLU A 115 -1.24 14.23 -10.36
CA GLU A 115 0.09 14.40 -9.77
C GLU A 115 0.35 13.39 -8.64
N PRO A 116 1.61 12.93 -8.46
CA PRO A 116 1.94 12.05 -7.34
C PRO A 116 1.66 12.75 -6.03
N GLN A 117 1.03 12.04 -5.10
CA GLN A 117 0.78 12.54 -3.75
C GLN A 117 1.97 12.18 -2.86
N ASN A 118 2.62 13.18 -2.28
CA ASN A 118 3.56 12.96 -1.19
C ASN A 118 2.75 12.76 0.09
N LEU A 119 2.89 11.59 0.71
CA LEU A 119 2.26 11.28 1.98
C LEU A 119 3.11 11.88 3.11
N THR A 120 2.71 13.06 3.59
CA THR A 120 3.33 13.75 4.74
C THR A 120 2.43 13.69 5.96
N ASN A 121 3.01 13.80 7.15
CA ASN A 121 2.32 13.69 8.44
C ASN A 121 1.57 12.36 8.58
N ILE A 122 2.17 11.28 8.07
CA ILE A 122 1.72 9.91 8.34
C ILE A 122 2.04 9.51 9.78
N LEU A 123 1.40 8.46 10.30
CA LEU A 123 1.49 8.11 11.72
C LEU A 123 2.93 8.01 12.23
N GLY A 124 3.79 7.27 11.53
CA GLY A 124 5.20 7.12 11.93
C GLY A 124 5.94 8.46 12.03
N GLU A 125 5.68 9.37 11.09
CA GLU A 125 6.27 10.70 11.07
C GLU A 125 5.76 11.56 12.24
N VAL A 126 4.45 11.55 12.51
CA VAL A 126 3.84 12.32 13.61
C VAL A 126 4.40 11.87 14.96
N ILE A 127 4.56 10.56 15.17
CA ILE A 127 5.17 10.03 16.40
C ILE A 127 6.62 10.54 16.57
N ALA A 128 7.41 10.48 15.50
CA ALA A 128 8.80 10.96 15.50
C ALA A 128 8.91 12.48 15.75
N GLN A 129 8.05 13.29 15.10
CA GLN A 129 8.00 14.75 15.27
C GLN A 129 7.69 15.16 16.73
N HIS A 130 7.01 14.30 17.50
CA HIS A 130 6.75 14.51 18.93
C HIS A 130 7.83 13.92 19.84
N GLY A 131 8.97 13.47 19.28
CA GLY A 131 10.11 12.91 20.02
C GLY A 131 9.80 11.56 20.68
N LEU A 132 8.72 10.90 20.27
CA LEU A 132 8.32 9.61 20.81
C LEU A 132 8.98 8.48 20.03
N ARG A 133 9.33 7.41 20.74
CA ARG A 133 9.92 6.22 20.10
C ARG A 133 8.84 5.27 19.62
N GLN A 134 9.14 4.56 18.54
CA GLN A 134 8.27 3.55 17.96
C GLN A 134 9.06 2.31 17.55
N PHE A 135 8.40 1.16 17.56
CA PHE A 135 8.97 -0.12 17.18
C PHE A 135 8.14 -0.78 16.08
N ARG A 136 8.81 -1.30 15.05
CA ARG A 136 8.19 -2.05 13.96
C ARG A 136 8.76 -3.46 13.92
N THR A 137 7.91 -4.48 13.83
CA THR A 137 8.41 -5.83 13.56
C THR A 137 7.39 -6.69 12.83
N ALA A 138 7.91 -7.56 11.99
CA ALA A 138 7.19 -8.62 11.32
C ALA A 138 8.20 -9.67 10.88
N GLU A 139 7.69 -10.82 10.45
CA GLU A 139 8.52 -11.75 9.68
C GLU A 139 8.71 -11.28 8.23
N THR A 140 9.61 -11.94 7.50
CA THR A 140 10.14 -11.48 6.21
C THR A 140 9.07 -11.10 5.20
N GLU A 141 8.01 -11.91 5.07
CA GLU A 141 6.91 -11.67 4.13
C GLU A 141 6.17 -10.36 4.34
N LYS A 142 6.07 -9.89 5.60
CA LYS A 142 5.32 -8.68 5.96
C LYS A 142 6.20 -7.56 6.52
N TYR A 143 7.52 -7.72 6.51
CA TYR A 143 8.46 -6.71 6.99
C TYR A 143 8.35 -5.39 6.21
N ALA A 144 8.34 -5.44 4.87
CA ALA A 144 8.14 -4.25 4.03
C ALA A 144 6.79 -3.55 4.31
N HIS A 145 5.77 -4.30 4.75
CA HIS A 145 4.43 -3.79 5.02
C HIS A 145 4.39 -2.93 6.28
N VAL A 146 5.07 -3.35 7.36
CA VAL A 146 5.17 -2.57 8.62
C VAL A 146 6.26 -1.49 8.60
N THR A 147 7.04 -1.41 7.51
CA THR A 147 8.16 -0.47 7.34
C THR A 147 7.90 0.45 6.14
N TYR A 148 8.35 0.08 4.93
CA TYR A 148 8.24 0.85 3.70
C TYR A 148 6.81 1.31 3.42
N PHE A 149 5.84 0.39 3.35
CA PHE A 149 4.45 0.75 3.03
C PHE A 149 3.77 1.53 4.15
N PHE A 150 3.97 1.14 5.41
CA PHE A 150 3.46 1.88 6.57
C PHE A 150 4.02 3.30 6.64
N ASN A 151 5.24 3.51 6.13
CA ASN A 151 5.88 4.83 6.01
C ASN A 151 5.60 5.51 4.65
N GLY A 152 4.52 5.14 3.95
CA GLY A 152 4.10 5.82 2.72
C GLY A 152 5.06 5.65 1.54
N GLY A 153 5.85 4.58 1.53
CA GLY A 153 6.87 4.31 0.51
C GLY A 153 8.25 4.86 0.84
N LEU A 154 8.53 5.20 2.11
CA LEU A 154 9.84 5.66 2.55
C LEU A 154 10.64 4.51 3.19
N GLU A 155 11.80 4.20 2.61
CA GLU A 155 12.68 3.13 3.11
C GLU A 155 13.40 3.53 4.41
N VAL A 156 13.80 4.80 4.53
CA VAL A 156 14.54 5.31 5.68
C VAL A 156 13.62 5.36 6.91
N PRO A 157 14.00 4.76 8.07
CA PRO A 157 13.24 4.89 9.31
C PRO A 157 13.16 6.34 9.78
N PHE A 158 12.04 6.73 10.40
CA PHE A 158 11.96 8.03 11.07
C PHE A 158 12.83 8.07 12.33
N GLU A 159 13.11 9.27 12.86
CA GLU A 159 13.82 9.41 14.12
C GLU A 159 13.05 8.70 15.25
N GLY A 160 13.76 7.90 16.05
CA GLY A 160 13.15 7.10 17.12
C GLY A 160 12.37 5.87 16.65
N GLU A 161 12.38 5.54 15.35
CA GLU A 161 11.84 4.31 14.79
C GLU A 161 12.88 3.18 14.79
N ASP A 162 12.70 2.22 15.69
CA ASP A 162 13.46 0.97 15.70
C ASP A 162 12.71 -0.12 14.90
N ARG A 163 13.43 -0.94 14.15
CA ARG A 163 12.87 -2.03 13.33
C ARG A 163 13.57 -3.35 13.61
N GLU A 164 12.81 -4.42 13.72
CA GLU A 164 13.34 -5.79 13.88
C GLU A 164 12.72 -6.74 12.86
N LEU A 165 13.55 -7.47 12.13
CA LEU A 165 13.15 -8.44 11.11
C LEU A 165 13.28 -9.85 11.66
N VAL A 166 12.16 -10.57 11.72
CA VAL A 166 12.17 -12.02 11.97
C VAL A 166 12.27 -12.77 10.65
N GLN A 167 13.13 -13.78 10.57
CA GLN A 167 13.24 -14.60 9.36
C GLN A 167 12.01 -15.51 9.24
N SER A 168 11.33 -15.47 8.10
CA SER A 168 10.27 -16.45 7.77
C SER A 168 10.90 -17.84 7.54
N PRO A 169 10.17 -18.94 7.75
CA PRO A 169 10.71 -20.27 7.53
C PRO A 169 10.99 -20.51 6.04
N MET A 170 12.13 -21.13 5.74
CA MET A 170 12.53 -21.47 4.37
C MET A 170 11.75 -22.70 3.87
N VAL A 171 10.51 -22.49 3.45
CA VAL A 171 9.63 -23.51 2.87
C VAL A 171 9.13 -23.09 1.49
N ALA A 172 8.85 -24.06 0.62
CA ALA A 172 8.33 -23.76 -0.72
C ALA A 172 6.93 -23.11 -0.69
N THR A 173 6.10 -23.53 0.26
CA THR A 173 4.75 -23.01 0.51
C THR A 173 4.45 -23.09 2.00
N TYR A 174 3.80 -22.08 2.55
CA TYR A 174 3.63 -21.93 3.99
C TYR A 174 2.62 -22.89 4.62
N ASP A 175 1.82 -23.61 3.83
CA ASP A 175 0.98 -24.71 4.32
C ASP A 175 1.80 -25.85 4.97
N LYS A 176 3.09 -25.97 4.61
CA LYS A 176 4.04 -26.91 5.23
C LYS A 176 4.54 -26.47 6.61
N ALA A 177 4.45 -25.18 6.91
CA ALA A 177 4.86 -24.58 8.17
C ALA A 177 3.86 -23.48 8.59
N PRO A 178 2.59 -23.83 8.89
CA PRO A 178 1.52 -22.85 9.07
C PRO A 178 1.70 -21.96 10.30
N ALA A 179 2.52 -22.40 11.27
CA ALA A 179 2.91 -21.59 12.41
C ALA A 179 3.84 -20.42 12.04
N MET A 180 4.47 -20.48 10.86
CA MET A 180 5.48 -19.56 10.36
C MET A 180 6.46 -19.14 11.48
N SER A 181 6.75 -17.86 11.61
CA SER A 181 7.62 -17.32 12.66
C SER A 181 6.83 -16.48 13.68
N ALA A 182 5.53 -16.71 13.83
CA ALA A 182 4.66 -15.95 14.71
C ALA A 182 5.14 -15.96 16.17
N LYS A 183 5.67 -17.09 16.64
CA LYS A 183 6.16 -17.21 18.02
C LYS A 183 7.40 -16.33 18.25
N GLU A 184 8.31 -16.30 17.29
CA GLU A 184 9.53 -15.50 17.30
C GLU A 184 9.17 -14.01 17.24
N VAL A 185 8.28 -13.60 16.33
CA VAL A 185 7.72 -12.24 16.27
C VAL A 185 7.13 -11.84 17.64
N THR A 186 6.32 -12.71 18.25
CA THR A 186 5.74 -12.46 19.58
C THR A 186 6.82 -12.21 20.63
N ASN A 187 7.92 -12.96 20.61
CA ASN A 187 8.98 -12.81 21.60
C ASN A 187 9.72 -11.48 21.43
N GLU A 188 10.02 -11.07 20.20
CA GLU A 188 10.66 -9.77 19.93
C GLU A 188 9.79 -8.60 20.38
N VAL A 189 8.48 -8.68 20.12
CA VAL A 189 7.53 -7.68 20.58
C VAL A 189 7.48 -7.61 22.10
N ILE A 190 7.40 -8.75 22.79
CA ILE A 190 7.40 -8.78 24.26
C ILE A 190 8.68 -8.15 24.81
N ALA A 191 9.84 -8.48 24.23
CA ALA A 191 11.11 -7.88 24.62
C ALA A 191 11.14 -6.36 24.40
N ALA A 192 10.58 -5.87 23.29
CA ALA A 192 10.46 -4.44 23.02
C ALA A 192 9.54 -3.73 24.02
N ILE A 193 8.38 -4.31 24.32
CA ILE A 193 7.42 -3.77 25.31
C ILE A 193 8.03 -3.70 26.71
N GLU A 194 8.80 -4.73 27.10
CA GLU A 194 9.44 -4.79 28.42
C GLU A 194 10.50 -3.68 28.62
N LYS A 195 11.07 -3.13 27.54
CA LYS A 195 11.95 -1.96 27.62
C LYS A 195 11.22 -0.69 28.09
N ARG A 196 9.89 -0.60 27.88
CA ARG A 196 9.05 0.56 28.25
C ARG A 196 9.54 1.92 27.72
N ILE A 197 10.12 1.92 26.52
CA ILE A 197 10.62 3.13 25.86
C ILE A 197 9.79 3.54 24.63
N TYR A 198 8.97 2.62 24.10
CA TYR A 198 8.20 2.84 22.87
C TYR A 198 6.78 3.31 23.20
N SER A 199 6.34 4.36 22.52
CA SER A 199 4.96 4.86 22.57
C SER A 199 4.07 4.22 21.53
N LEU A 200 4.64 3.71 20.44
CA LEU A 200 3.94 2.98 19.39
C LEU A 200 4.68 1.69 19.06
N VAL A 201 3.94 0.58 18.97
CA VAL A 201 4.48 -0.71 18.51
C VAL A 201 3.57 -1.23 17.40
N VAL A 202 4.12 -1.42 16.20
CA VAL A 202 3.39 -1.92 15.02
C VAL A 202 3.91 -3.31 14.67
N ILE A 203 2.99 -4.26 14.55
CA ILE A 203 3.29 -5.68 14.40
C ILE A 203 2.42 -6.24 13.28
N ASN A 204 2.95 -7.16 12.49
CA ASN A 204 2.14 -7.95 11.56
C ASN A 204 2.40 -9.45 11.77
N TYR A 205 1.33 -10.22 11.92
CA TYR A 205 1.34 -11.68 11.84
C TYR A 205 0.94 -12.12 10.43
N ALA A 206 1.91 -12.62 9.66
CA ALA A 206 1.73 -12.92 8.23
C ALA A 206 0.89 -14.19 7.97
N ASN A 207 0.74 -15.04 8.98
CA ASN A 207 0.25 -16.41 8.88
C ASN A 207 -1.06 -16.57 8.11
N THR A 208 -2.09 -15.81 8.49
CA THR A 208 -3.44 -16.00 7.96
C THR A 208 -3.55 -15.63 6.49
N ASP A 209 -2.70 -14.73 6.02
CA ASP A 209 -2.65 -14.33 4.62
C ASP A 209 -1.77 -15.28 3.79
N MET A 210 -0.52 -15.48 4.22
CA MET A 210 0.45 -16.29 3.49
C MET A 210 0.04 -17.76 3.41
N VAL A 211 -0.59 -18.30 4.46
CA VAL A 211 -1.15 -19.66 4.44
C VAL A 211 -2.52 -19.67 3.74
N GLY A 212 -3.30 -18.60 3.85
CA GLY A 212 -4.57 -18.42 3.14
C GLY A 212 -4.41 -18.58 1.62
N HIS A 213 -3.37 -17.97 1.05
CA HIS A 213 -3.02 -18.09 -0.37
C HIS A 213 -2.76 -19.53 -0.87
N THR A 214 -2.52 -20.49 0.03
CA THR A 214 -2.34 -21.90 -0.36
C THR A 214 -3.66 -22.60 -0.68
N GLY A 215 -4.79 -22.06 -0.22
CA GLY A 215 -6.10 -22.72 -0.31
C GLY A 215 -6.21 -23.99 0.54
N ASN A 216 -5.23 -24.27 1.41
CA ASN A 216 -5.24 -25.42 2.32
C ASN A 216 -5.94 -25.07 3.63
N VAL A 217 -7.19 -25.52 3.77
CA VAL A 217 -8.05 -25.24 4.93
C VAL A 217 -7.43 -25.71 6.24
N GLU A 218 -6.89 -26.93 6.30
CA GLU A 218 -6.34 -27.48 7.55
C GLU A 218 -5.08 -26.73 8.00
N ALA A 219 -4.23 -26.34 7.05
CA ALA A 219 -3.06 -25.53 7.35
C ALA A 219 -3.47 -24.12 7.80
N CYS A 220 -4.47 -23.52 7.15
CA CYS A 220 -4.98 -22.20 7.51
C CYS A 220 -5.59 -22.17 8.91
N ILE A 221 -6.35 -23.21 9.30
CA ILE A 221 -6.84 -23.35 10.69
C ILE A 221 -5.68 -23.33 11.69
N LYS A 222 -4.62 -24.12 11.44
CA LYS A 222 -3.42 -24.14 12.31
C LYS A 222 -2.71 -22.79 12.35
N ALA A 223 -2.72 -22.05 11.24
CA ALA A 223 -2.16 -20.70 11.14
C ALA A 223 -2.94 -19.73 12.04
N VAL A 224 -4.27 -19.70 11.92
CA VAL A 224 -5.16 -18.88 12.76
C VAL A 224 -4.99 -19.22 14.25
N GLU A 225 -5.04 -20.50 14.61
CA GLU A 225 -4.85 -20.94 16.00
C GLU A 225 -3.47 -20.56 16.57
N THR A 226 -2.44 -20.53 15.72
CA THR A 226 -1.10 -20.11 16.14
C THR A 226 -1.05 -18.62 16.43
N VAL A 227 -1.66 -17.80 15.56
CA VAL A 227 -1.77 -16.36 15.77
C VAL A 227 -2.59 -16.07 17.03
N ASP A 228 -3.71 -16.75 17.24
CA ASP A 228 -4.56 -16.60 18.44
C ASP A 228 -3.77 -16.83 19.73
N ARG A 229 -3.03 -17.95 19.84
CA ARG A 229 -2.16 -18.22 21.00
C ARG A 229 -1.07 -17.17 21.20
N CYS A 230 -0.49 -16.67 20.10
CA CYS A 230 0.53 -15.62 20.15
C CYS A 230 -0.05 -14.29 20.62
N LEU A 231 -1.21 -13.92 20.10
CA LEU A 231 -1.96 -12.73 20.47
C LEU A 231 -2.36 -12.74 21.94
N GLY A 232 -2.87 -13.86 22.47
CA GLY A 232 -3.18 -14.01 23.89
C GLY A 232 -1.96 -13.77 24.79
N ARG A 233 -0.81 -14.41 24.46
CA ARG A 233 0.46 -14.18 25.19
C ARG A 233 0.91 -12.72 25.15
N LEU A 234 0.72 -12.05 24.02
CA LEU A 234 1.12 -10.66 23.83
C LEU A 234 0.22 -9.72 24.63
N ILE A 235 -1.09 -9.87 24.54
CA ILE A 235 -2.08 -9.06 25.27
C ILE A 235 -1.85 -9.17 26.78
N ASP A 236 -1.62 -10.38 27.30
CA ASP A 236 -1.30 -10.61 28.73
C ASP A 236 -0.09 -9.79 29.21
N ARG A 237 0.89 -9.55 28.33
CA ARG A 237 2.07 -8.73 28.64
C ARG A 237 1.76 -7.24 28.53
N ILE A 238 1.05 -6.82 27.49
CA ILE A 238 0.66 -5.41 27.28
C ILE A 238 -0.20 -4.91 28.43
N ILE A 239 -1.19 -5.69 28.88
CA ILE A 239 -2.07 -5.34 30.00
C ILE A 239 -1.26 -5.05 31.27
N LYS A 240 -0.25 -5.88 31.58
CA LYS A 240 0.60 -5.75 32.78
C LYS A 240 1.48 -4.51 32.78
N VAL A 241 1.98 -4.11 31.61
CA VAL A 241 2.72 -2.84 31.48
C VAL A 241 1.80 -1.63 31.41
N GLY A 242 0.50 -1.85 31.19
CA GLY A 242 -0.53 -0.82 31.17
C GLY A 242 -0.72 -0.15 29.82
N GLY A 243 -0.33 -0.82 28.72
CA GLY A 243 -0.55 -0.30 27.37
C GLY A 243 -1.94 -0.62 26.81
N THR A 244 -2.32 0.05 25.73
CA THR A 244 -3.54 -0.24 24.96
C THR A 244 -3.19 -1.05 23.71
N THR A 245 -3.98 -2.08 23.42
CA THR A 245 -3.84 -2.89 22.20
C THR A 245 -4.97 -2.56 21.24
N LEU A 246 -4.64 -2.31 19.97
CA LEU A 246 -5.59 -2.29 18.87
C LEU A 246 -5.34 -3.53 18.01
N ILE A 247 -6.36 -4.38 17.85
CA ILE A 247 -6.29 -5.61 17.07
C ILE A 247 -7.13 -5.39 15.81
N THR A 248 -6.50 -5.52 14.64
CA THR A 248 -7.14 -5.32 13.35
C THR A 248 -6.43 -6.11 12.25
N ALA A 249 -6.93 -6.02 11.02
CA ALA A 249 -6.31 -6.61 9.83
C ALA A 249 -6.27 -5.58 8.69
N ASP A 250 -5.36 -5.76 7.74
CA ASP A 250 -5.25 -4.94 6.53
C ASP A 250 -6.29 -5.35 5.47
N HIS A 251 -6.66 -6.63 5.40
CA HIS A 251 -7.75 -7.16 4.58
C HIS A 251 -8.15 -8.57 5.03
N GLY A 252 -9.16 -9.15 4.37
CA GLY A 252 -9.56 -10.56 4.53
C GLY A 252 -8.80 -11.52 3.59
N ASN A 253 -8.75 -12.80 3.98
CA ASN A 253 -8.25 -13.93 3.20
C ASN A 253 -8.72 -15.25 3.86
N ALA A 254 -8.18 -15.58 5.04
CA ALA A 254 -8.37 -16.85 5.74
C ALA A 254 -9.82 -17.25 6.05
N GLU A 255 -10.74 -16.29 6.10
CA GLU A 255 -12.16 -16.54 6.34
C GLU A 255 -12.90 -17.14 5.13
N THR A 256 -12.33 -17.06 3.93
CA THR A 256 -12.87 -17.68 2.71
C THR A 256 -11.80 -18.53 2.02
N MET A 257 -11.83 -19.84 2.28
CA MET A 257 -10.84 -20.80 1.77
C MET A 257 -11.36 -21.69 0.63
N ARG A 258 -12.64 -21.55 0.28
CA ARG A 258 -13.33 -22.32 -0.77
C ARG A 258 -14.28 -21.42 -1.55
N ASP A 259 -14.37 -21.63 -2.86
CA ASP A 259 -15.40 -21.00 -3.70
C ASP A 259 -16.77 -21.70 -3.57
N GLU A 260 -17.79 -21.15 -4.23
CA GLU A 260 -19.17 -21.69 -4.21
C GLU A 260 -19.26 -23.15 -4.71
N THR A 261 -18.28 -23.60 -5.49
CA THR A 261 -18.21 -24.95 -6.06
C THR A 261 -17.27 -25.88 -5.29
N GLY A 262 -16.62 -25.39 -4.24
CA GLY A 262 -15.71 -26.15 -3.39
C GLY A 262 -14.25 -26.18 -3.86
N ASN A 263 -13.86 -25.40 -4.87
CA ASN A 263 -12.44 -25.30 -5.25
C ASN A 263 -11.66 -24.45 -4.24
N PRO A 264 -10.34 -24.62 -4.14
CA PRO A 264 -9.50 -23.74 -3.33
C PRO A 264 -9.63 -22.27 -3.73
N TRP A 265 -9.97 -21.42 -2.75
CA TRP A 265 -9.91 -19.98 -2.89
C TRP A 265 -8.57 -19.49 -2.34
N THR A 266 -7.81 -18.77 -3.16
CA THR A 266 -6.42 -18.36 -2.88
C THR A 266 -6.22 -16.86 -2.94
N ALA A 267 -7.29 -16.08 -3.10
CA ALA A 267 -7.25 -14.63 -3.20
C ALA A 267 -7.72 -13.96 -1.91
N HIS A 268 -7.41 -12.66 -1.76
CA HIS A 268 -8.01 -11.84 -0.72
C HIS A 268 -9.53 -11.73 -0.91
N THR A 269 -10.21 -11.28 0.14
CA THR A 269 -11.66 -11.00 0.10
C THR A 269 -11.93 -9.51 0.26
N THR A 270 -13.21 -9.14 0.09
CA THR A 270 -13.73 -7.81 0.39
C THR A 270 -14.50 -7.78 1.71
N ASN A 271 -14.30 -8.78 2.58
CA ASN A 271 -14.96 -8.81 3.88
C ASN A 271 -14.41 -7.71 4.79
N PRO A 272 -15.24 -7.15 5.70
CA PRO A 272 -14.77 -6.19 6.68
C PRO A 272 -13.77 -6.82 7.65
N VAL A 273 -12.82 -6.03 8.12
CA VAL A 273 -11.81 -6.43 9.10
C VAL A 273 -12.23 -6.08 10.53
N PRO A 274 -11.81 -6.85 11.55
CA PRO A 274 -12.09 -6.51 12.94
C PRO A 274 -11.35 -5.24 13.35
N PHE A 275 -11.89 -4.53 14.34
CA PHE A 275 -11.18 -3.48 15.06
C PHE A 275 -11.54 -3.59 16.54
N ILE A 276 -10.63 -4.17 17.33
CA ILE A 276 -10.83 -4.45 18.75
C ILE A 276 -9.88 -3.59 19.56
N LEU A 277 -10.41 -2.87 20.53
CA LEU A 277 -9.64 -2.08 21.49
C LEU A 277 -9.59 -2.80 22.83
N VAL A 278 -8.38 -3.04 23.33
CA VAL A 278 -8.13 -3.64 24.64
C VAL A 278 -7.31 -2.68 25.49
N GLU A 279 -7.93 -2.09 26.50
CA GLU A 279 -7.22 -1.22 27.45
C GLU A 279 -6.44 -2.02 28.49
N GLY A 280 -5.25 -1.54 28.84
CA GLY A 280 -4.49 -2.06 29.97
C GLY A 280 -5.11 -1.69 31.33
N GLU A 281 -4.54 -2.26 32.40
CA GLU A 281 -5.02 -2.02 33.77
C GLU A 281 -4.66 -0.62 34.31
N LYS A 282 -3.61 0.02 33.76
CA LYS A 282 -3.03 1.25 34.33
C LYS A 282 -3.40 2.51 33.56
N LEU A 283 -3.01 2.61 32.29
CA LEU A 283 -3.34 3.77 31.47
C LEU A 283 -4.71 3.55 30.83
N LYS A 284 -5.66 4.40 31.20
CA LYS A 284 -7.00 4.45 30.63
C LYS A 284 -7.10 5.58 29.63
N ILE A 285 -7.94 5.40 28.61
CA ILE A 285 -8.27 6.45 27.66
C ILE A 285 -9.11 7.51 28.41
N PRO A 286 -8.64 8.76 28.49
CA PRO A 286 -9.35 9.80 29.24
C PRO A 286 -10.79 9.98 28.75
N GLY A 287 -11.74 10.08 29.67
CA GLY A 287 -13.14 10.39 29.37
C GLY A 287 -14.05 9.19 29.15
N HIS A 288 -13.51 7.97 29.04
CA HIS A 288 -14.27 6.76 28.70
C HIS A 288 -14.48 5.77 29.87
N GLY A 289 -13.94 6.05 31.05
CA GLY A 289 -14.11 5.17 32.21
C GLY A 289 -13.54 3.76 31.96
N THR A 290 -14.38 2.72 32.05
CA THR A 290 -14.00 1.32 31.79
C THR A 290 -14.59 0.77 30.48
N GLU A 291 -15.27 1.60 29.69
CA GLU A 291 -15.95 1.18 28.47
C GLU A 291 -15.76 2.23 27.36
N VAL A 292 -14.88 1.92 26.42
CA VAL A 292 -14.59 2.79 25.28
C VAL A 292 -15.51 2.41 24.12
N ALA A 293 -16.56 3.19 23.91
CA ALA A 293 -17.49 2.99 22.81
C ALA A 293 -16.80 3.29 21.46
N LEU A 294 -16.97 2.39 20.49
CA LEU A 294 -16.42 2.53 19.14
C LEU A 294 -17.51 2.85 18.12
N ARG A 295 -17.15 3.58 17.05
CA ARG A 295 -18.00 3.79 15.88
C ARG A 295 -18.17 2.48 15.08
N CYS A 296 -19.23 2.40 14.28
CA CYS A 296 -19.52 1.26 13.41
C CYS A 296 -19.29 1.54 11.91
N ASP A 297 -18.95 2.78 11.53
CA ASP A 297 -18.73 3.24 10.15
C ASP A 297 -17.23 3.40 9.83
N GLY A 298 -16.38 2.58 10.45
CA GLY A 298 -14.93 2.70 10.38
C GLY A 298 -14.31 2.22 9.07
N CYS A 299 -13.12 2.74 8.77
CA CYS A 299 -12.24 2.22 7.71
C CYS A 299 -10.77 2.24 8.14
N LEU A 300 -9.85 1.69 7.32
CA LEU A 300 -8.42 1.63 7.67
C LEU A 300 -7.80 3.02 7.94
N ALA A 301 -8.29 4.07 7.28
CA ALA A 301 -7.82 5.44 7.48
C ALA A 301 -8.14 6.00 8.87
N ASP A 302 -9.05 5.37 9.62
CA ASP A 302 -9.47 5.79 10.95
C ASP A 302 -8.54 5.26 12.07
N ILE A 303 -7.68 4.29 11.76
CA ILE A 303 -6.77 3.66 12.74
C ILE A 303 -5.73 4.65 13.26
N ALA A 304 -5.05 5.37 12.35
CA ALA A 304 -4.02 6.34 12.75
C ALA A 304 -4.57 7.50 13.60
N PRO A 305 -5.67 8.17 13.22
CA PRO A 305 -6.38 9.12 14.09
C PRO A 305 -6.73 8.55 15.47
N THR A 306 -7.19 7.29 15.54
CA THR A 306 -7.50 6.63 16.82
C THR A 306 -6.26 6.48 17.71
N ILE A 307 -5.13 6.10 17.12
CA ILE A 307 -3.85 6.00 17.84
C ILE A 307 -3.41 7.38 18.35
N LEU A 308 -3.53 8.43 17.54
CA LEU A 308 -3.19 9.78 17.97
C LEU A 308 -4.08 10.26 19.12
N GLU A 309 -5.38 9.97 19.10
CA GLU A 309 -6.29 10.29 20.21
C GLU A 309 -5.89 9.57 21.50
N ILE A 310 -5.57 8.27 21.43
CA ILE A 310 -5.09 7.48 22.59
C ILE A 310 -3.81 8.08 23.18
N LEU A 311 -2.91 8.53 22.31
CA LEU A 311 -1.65 9.19 22.70
C LEU A 311 -1.82 10.67 23.10
N GLN A 312 -3.04 11.22 22.99
CA GLN A 312 -3.36 12.62 23.22
C GLN A 312 -2.52 13.58 22.36
N LEU A 313 -2.24 13.17 21.12
CA LEU A 313 -1.52 13.96 20.13
C LEU A 313 -2.50 14.65 19.17
N PRO A 314 -2.17 15.86 18.66
CA PRO A 314 -3.01 16.53 17.68
C PRO A 314 -3.01 15.75 16.36
N GLN A 315 -4.19 15.55 15.80
CA GLN A 315 -4.35 15.00 14.45
C GLN A 315 -3.94 16.05 13.40
N PRO A 316 -3.00 15.75 12.49
CA PRO A 316 -2.63 16.66 11.40
C PRO A 316 -3.76 16.74 10.36
N LYS A 317 -3.83 17.87 9.64
CA LYS A 317 -4.87 18.12 8.63
C LYS A 317 -4.84 17.15 7.43
N GLU A 318 -3.68 16.55 7.16
CA GLU A 318 -3.48 15.57 6.09
C GLU A 318 -4.13 14.22 6.42
N MET A 319 -4.27 13.88 7.70
CA MET A 319 -5.04 12.70 8.12
C MET A 319 -6.52 13.05 8.08
N THR A 320 -7.23 12.69 7.01
CA THR A 320 -8.66 12.96 6.85
C THR A 320 -9.57 11.91 7.48
N GLY A 321 -9.01 10.80 7.97
CA GLY A 321 -9.73 9.82 8.77
C GLY A 321 -10.23 10.41 10.08
N ARG A 322 -11.09 9.69 10.79
CA ARG A 322 -11.65 10.10 12.09
C ARG A 322 -11.42 8.99 13.09
N SER A 323 -11.10 9.33 14.33
CA SER A 323 -10.95 8.30 15.36
C SER A 323 -12.16 7.36 15.43
N MET A 324 -11.91 6.09 15.71
CA MET A 324 -12.92 5.08 15.95
C MET A 324 -13.56 5.22 17.32
N ILE A 325 -12.91 5.92 18.26
CA ILE A 325 -13.46 6.19 19.59
C ILE A 325 -14.59 7.22 19.45
N GLN A 326 -15.77 6.89 19.97
CA GLN A 326 -16.85 7.86 20.03
C GLN A 326 -16.47 8.99 21.00
N PRO A 327 -16.92 10.24 20.80
CA PRO A 327 -16.62 11.31 21.74
C PRO A 327 -17.03 10.97 23.17
N ALA A 328 -16.16 11.24 24.14
CA ALA A 328 -16.50 11.08 25.55
C ALA A 328 -17.72 11.92 25.94
N GLU A 329 -18.64 11.35 26.72
CA GLU A 329 -19.78 12.08 27.27
C GLU A 329 -19.36 13.14 28.31
N LEU A 330 -18.14 13.01 28.85
CA LEU A 330 -17.60 13.84 29.92
C LEU A 330 -16.32 14.56 29.46
N GLU A 331 -16.30 15.89 29.60
CA GLU A 331 -15.12 16.71 29.33
C GLU A 331 -14.08 16.53 30.46
N VAL A 332 -12.98 15.81 30.19
CA VAL A 332 -11.87 15.68 31.15
C VAL A 332 -10.97 16.91 31.05
N ARG A 333 -10.98 17.74 32.08
CA ARG A 333 -10.06 18.89 32.19
C ARG A 333 -8.79 18.47 32.91
N ASN A 334 -7.63 18.71 32.29
CA ASN A 334 -6.34 18.58 32.97
C ASN A 334 -6.30 19.50 34.20
N ASN A 335 -6.03 18.91 35.37
CA ASN A 335 -5.96 19.66 36.62
C ASN A 335 -4.82 20.69 36.53
N ARG A 336 -5.17 21.98 36.56
CA ARG A 336 -4.20 23.10 36.49
C ARG A 336 -3.40 23.30 37.78
N THR A 337 -3.69 22.52 38.82
CA THR A 337 -3.07 22.67 40.13
C THR A 337 -1.99 21.61 40.30
N PRO A 338 -0.70 21.97 40.48
CA PRO A 338 0.32 21.00 40.85
C PRO A 338 -0.05 20.40 42.21
N VAL A 339 -0.35 19.11 42.23
CA VAL A 339 -0.55 18.37 43.48
C VAL A 339 0.79 18.35 44.19
N ARG A 340 0.93 19.16 45.25
CA ARG A 340 2.05 19.05 46.19
C ARG A 340 1.87 17.74 46.95
N VAL A 341 2.56 16.70 46.53
CA VAL A 341 2.76 15.51 47.35
C VAL A 341 3.73 15.92 48.46
N SER A 342 3.23 16.03 49.69
CA SER A 342 4.10 16.15 50.86
C SER A 342 4.90 14.85 51.01
N LEU A 343 6.23 14.99 51.12
CA LEU A 343 7.22 13.93 51.29
C LEU A 343 6.87 12.94 52.41
#